data_AF-A0A8S8Z2M7-F1
#
_entry.id   AF-A0A8S8Z2M7-F1
#
_cell.length_a   1.000
_cell.length_b   1.000
_cell.length_c   1.000
_cell.angle_alpha   90.00
_cell.angle_beta   90.00
_cell.angle_gamma   90.00
#
_symmetry.space_group_name_H-M   'P 1'
#
loop_
_entity.id
_entity.type
_entity.pdbx_description
1 polymer ?
#
loop_
_entity_poly.entity_id
_entity_poly.type
_entity_poly.pdbx_seq_one_letter_code
_entity_poly.pdbx_strand_id
1 'polypeptide(L)'
;MGRPTDLLPVGDELLSLQNEVREHFGWRLHSDQSSAASLLEAVEATEIDDWSRPRRAATVAGLIRRMVLRPTEVAVLGAAVEADEVIRALERPTLLVAADGSAGVLSALPDSTAERAWSRLACVVSDADGGEGTTEAIKRGIPIFLHAHGDNVADWNSLLELATATATPSPLVLTHQTPDNPPGHAQPRRLHRR
;
A
#
# COMPACT_ATOMS: atom_id res chain seq x y z
N MET A 1 8.09 -19.10 15.01
CA MET A 1 6.65 -19.12 14.65
C MET A 1 6.22 -17.68 14.48
N GLY A 2 5.76 -17.30 13.28
CA GLY A 2 5.31 -15.93 13.01
C GLY A 2 4.00 -15.60 13.73
N ARG A 3 3.84 -14.36 14.18
CA ARG A 3 2.56 -13.87 14.71
C ARG A 3 1.56 -13.73 13.55
N PRO A 4 0.24 -13.80 13.79
CA PRO A 4 -0.79 -13.64 12.75
C PRO A 4 -0.74 -12.31 11.98
N THR A 5 -0.02 -11.32 12.52
CA THR A 5 0.20 -9.99 11.94
C THR A 5 1.48 -9.87 11.13
N ASP A 6 2.35 -10.88 11.19
CA ASP A 6 3.62 -10.86 10.47
C ASP A 6 3.34 -11.17 9.01
N LEU A 7 3.58 -10.17 8.15
CA LEU A 7 3.64 -10.36 6.70
C LEU A 7 4.93 -11.14 6.39
N LEU A 8 4.87 -12.48 6.56
CA LEU A 8 6.04 -13.33 6.38
C LEU A 8 6.53 -13.28 4.92
N PRO A 9 7.84 -13.45 4.70
CA PRO A 9 8.46 -13.45 3.39
C PRO A 9 7.78 -14.38 2.38
N VAL A 10 7.92 -13.96 1.14
CA VAL A 10 7.36 -14.60 -0.05
C VAL A 10 8.10 -15.89 -0.39
N GLY A 11 7.47 -16.77 -1.16
CA GLY A 11 8.17 -17.87 -1.83
C GLY A 11 9.09 -17.36 -2.95
N ASP A 12 10.12 -18.14 -3.26
CA ASP A 12 11.22 -17.77 -4.17
C ASP A 12 10.76 -17.35 -5.58
N GLU A 13 9.60 -17.83 -6.04
CA GLU A 13 9.04 -17.52 -7.37
C GLU A 13 8.73 -16.03 -7.59
N LEU A 14 8.19 -15.33 -6.58
CA LEU A 14 7.85 -13.91 -6.71
C LEU A 14 9.10 -13.03 -6.65
N LEU A 15 10.11 -13.44 -5.89
CA LEU A 15 11.43 -12.79 -5.90
C LEU A 15 12.12 -13.00 -7.25
N SER A 16 11.97 -14.18 -7.86
CA SER A 16 12.48 -14.45 -9.22
C SER A 16 11.85 -13.51 -10.25
N LEU A 17 10.52 -13.37 -10.25
CA LEU A 17 9.83 -12.45 -11.15
C LEU A 17 10.32 -11.00 -10.96
N GLN A 18 10.49 -10.56 -9.71
CA GLN A 18 11.02 -9.22 -9.43
C GLN A 18 12.46 -9.06 -9.96
N ASN A 19 13.30 -10.11 -9.87
CA ASN A 19 14.65 -10.10 -10.43
C ASN A 19 14.61 -9.95 -11.95
N GLU A 20 13.73 -10.68 -12.64
CA GLU A 20 13.55 -10.57 -14.09
C GLU A 20 13.12 -9.16 -14.52
N VAL A 21 12.20 -8.54 -13.77
CA VAL A 21 11.77 -7.15 -14.00
C VAL A 21 12.94 -6.19 -13.79
N ARG A 22 13.68 -6.33 -12.68
CA ARG A 22 14.86 -5.48 -12.42
C ARG A 22 15.91 -5.61 -13.52
N GLU A 23 16.19 -6.83 -13.96
CA GLU A 23 17.13 -7.08 -15.07
C GLU A 23 16.65 -6.43 -16.37
N HIS A 24 15.35 -6.54 -16.68
CA HIS A 24 14.76 -5.95 -17.88
C HIS A 24 14.90 -4.42 -17.92
N PHE A 25 14.64 -3.74 -16.79
CA PHE A 25 14.72 -2.28 -16.70
C PHE A 25 16.10 -1.75 -16.27
N GLY A 26 17.06 -2.63 -15.99
CA GLY A 26 18.39 -2.25 -15.51
C GLY A 26 18.41 -1.71 -14.08
N TRP A 27 17.39 -2.02 -13.29
CA TRP A 27 17.29 -1.62 -11.89
C TRP A 27 18.22 -2.47 -11.01
N ARG A 28 18.86 -1.82 -10.03
CA ARG A 28 19.83 -2.46 -9.15
C ARG A 28 19.16 -2.86 -7.84
N LEU A 29 19.34 -4.11 -7.42
CA LEU A 29 18.87 -4.59 -6.12
C LEU A 29 19.36 -3.73 -4.94
N HIS A 30 20.61 -3.25 -5.02
CA HIS A 30 21.15 -2.35 -4.00
C HIS A 30 20.31 -1.07 -3.87
N SER A 31 19.80 -0.51 -4.97
CA SER A 31 18.97 0.70 -4.91
C SER A 31 17.70 0.45 -4.10
N ASP A 32 17.04 -0.69 -4.28
CA ASP A 32 15.85 -1.08 -3.50
C ASP A 32 16.18 -1.30 -2.03
N GLN A 33 17.31 -1.97 -1.73
CA GLN A 33 17.78 -2.18 -0.35
C GLN A 33 18.05 -0.86 0.36
N SER A 34 18.74 0.08 -0.31
CA SER A 34 18.99 1.40 0.21
C SER A 34 17.71 2.21 0.40
N SER A 35 16.81 2.18 -0.58
CA SER A 35 15.50 2.84 -0.48
C SER A 35 14.68 2.30 0.70
N ALA A 36 14.64 0.98 0.90
CA ALA A 36 13.96 0.37 2.04
C ALA A 36 14.56 0.85 3.37
N ALA A 37 15.87 0.76 3.55
CA ALA A 37 16.54 1.20 4.77
C ALA A 37 16.27 2.70 5.06
N SER A 38 16.41 3.55 4.05
CA SER A 38 16.17 4.99 4.18
C SER A 38 14.70 5.32 4.47
N LEU A 39 13.75 4.61 3.87
CA LEU A 39 12.33 4.80 4.15
C LEU A 39 12.00 4.44 5.61
N LEU A 40 12.53 3.35 6.13
CA LEU A 40 12.33 2.98 7.54
C LEU A 40 12.96 3.99 8.49
N GLU A 41 14.19 4.41 8.22
CA GLU A 41 14.86 5.43 9.02
C GLU A 41 14.05 6.73 9.06
N ALA A 42 13.57 7.20 7.90
CA ALA A 42 12.75 8.40 7.79
C ALA A 42 11.46 8.28 8.61
N VAL A 43 10.77 7.13 8.55
CA VAL A 43 9.52 6.90 9.29
C VAL A 43 9.78 6.77 10.79
N GLU A 44 10.87 6.10 11.20
CA GLU A 44 11.23 5.94 12.61
C GLU A 44 11.77 7.20 13.27
N ALA A 45 12.24 8.17 12.48
CA ALA A 45 12.62 9.49 12.96
C ALA A 45 11.42 10.42 13.24
N THR A 46 10.20 10.02 12.88
CA THR A 46 8.99 10.82 13.16
C THR A 46 8.42 10.54 14.54
N GLU A 47 7.76 11.55 15.11
CA GLU A 47 7.02 11.44 16.40
C GLU A 47 5.56 10.99 16.21
N ILE A 48 5.21 10.47 15.03
CA ILE A 48 3.84 10.06 14.71
C ILE A 48 3.59 8.66 15.29
N ASP A 49 2.81 8.58 16.38
CA ASP A 49 2.52 7.29 17.06
C ASP A 49 1.95 6.25 16.09
N ASP A 50 1.01 6.65 15.21
CA ASP A 50 0.35 5.77 14.24
C ASP A 50 1.33 5.13 13.22
N TRP A 51 2.53 5.66 13.09
CA TRP A 51 3.59 5.11 12.24
C TRP A 51 4.54 4.18 12.99
N SER A 52 4.44 4.08 14.32
CA SER A 52 5.26 3.17 15.13
C SER A 52 5.07 1.70 14.73
N ARG A 53 6.10 0.87 14.93
CA ARG A 53 6.07 -0.57 14.60
C ARG A 53 4.81 -1.29 15.10
N PRO A 54 4.37 -1.11 16.37
CA PRO A 54 3.15 -1.75 16.87
C PRO A 54 1.88 -1.28 16.14
N ARG A 55 1.80 0.01 15.78
CA ARG A 55 0.66 0.58 15.06
C ARG A 55 0.60 0.09 13.61
N ARG A 56 1.75 0.01 12.92
CA ARG A 56 1.82 -0.61 11.57
C ARG A 56 1.30 -2.06 11.59
N ALA A 57 1.71 -2.86 12.58
CA ALA A 57 1.21 -4.22 12.75
C ALA A 57 -0.30 -4.26 13.09
N ALA A 58 -0.79 -3.32 13.90
CA ALA A 58 -2.21 -3.19 14.20
C ALA A 58 -3.05 -2.80 12.97
N THR A 59 -2.53 -1.94 12.10
CA THR A 59 -3.14 -1.58 10.80
C THR A 59 -3.33 -2.81 9.93
N VAL A 60 -2.29 -3.64 9.77
CA VAL A 60 -2.37 -4.91 9.05
C VAL A 60 -3.42 -5.83 9.68
N ALA A 61 -3.40 -5.99 11.02
CA ALA A 61 -4.36 -6.82 11.73
C ALA A 61 -5.81 -6.35 11.53
N GLY A 62 -6.03 -5.02 11.56
CA GLY A 62 -7.34 -4.40 11.34
C GLY A 62 -7.86 -4.63 9.92
N LEU A 63 -6.99 -4.51 8.92
CA LEU A 63 -7.32 -4.79 7.53
C LEU A 63 -7.70 -6.27 7.32
N ILE A 64 -6.88 -7.20 7.83
CA ILE A 64 -7.16 -8.63 7.75
C ILE A 64 -8.50 -8.95 8.41
N ARG A 65 -8.75 -8.42 9.62
CA ARG A 65 -10.05 -8.58 10.30
C ARG A 65 -11.21 -8.08 9.45
N ARG A 66 -11.12 -6.90 8.83
CA ARG A 66 -12.16 -6.37 7.94
C ARG A 66 -12.45 -7.31 6.76
N MET A 67 -11.43 -7.97 6.22
CA MET A 67 -11.56 -8.89 5.09
C MET A 67 -12.13 -10.27 5.48
N VAL A 68 -11.88 -10.75 6.70
CA VAL A 68 -12.28 -12.12 7.13
C VAL A 68 -13.53 -12.17 7.99
N LEU A 69 -13.93 -11.06 8.65
CA LEU A 69 -15.05 -11.05 9.60
C LEU A 69 -16.43 -11.19 8.94
N ARG A 70 -16.55 -10.85 7.65
CA ARG A 70 -17.80 -10.98 6.90
C ARG A 70 -17.50 -11.49 5.49
N PRO A 71 -18.41 -12.25 4.87
CA PRO A 71 -18.32 -12.54 3.44
C PRO A 71 -18.33 -11.22 2.67
N THR A 72 -17.14 -10.77 2.29
CA THR A 72 -16.91 -9.49 1.62
C THR A 72 -16.04 -9.77 0.43
N GLU A 73 -16.46 -9.33 -0.76
CA GLU A 73 -15.60 -9.43 -1.93
C GLU A 73 -14.44 -8.42 -1.80
N VAL A 74 -13.28 -8.75 -2.34
CA VAL A 74 -12.16 -7.81 -2.43
C VAL A 74 -11.90 -7.59 -3.91
N ALA A 75 -12.02 -6.34 -4.35
CA ALA A 75 -11.66 -5.91 -5.69
C ALA A 75 -10.34 -5.14 -5.64
N VAL A 76 -9.40 -5.54 -6.49
CA VAL A 76 -8.12 -4.83 -6.64
C VAL A 76 -8.24 -3.93 -7.86
N LEU A 77 -8.07 -2.63 -7.66
CA LEU A 77 -8.08 -1.62 -8.72
C LEU A 77 -6.67 -1.54 -9.30
N GLY A 78 -6.53 -1.79 -10.60
CA GLY A 78 -5.26 -1.65 -11.33
C GLY A 78 -5.20 -0.34 -12.11
N ALA A 79 -4.05 -0.04 -12.72
CA ALA A 79 -3.81 1.21 -13.44
C ALA A 79 -4.81 1.49 -14.58
N ALA A 80 -5.37 0.45 -15.19
CA ALA A 80 -6.32 0.57 -16.32
C ALA A 80 -7.80 0.53 -15.90
N VAL A 81 -8.10 0.63 -14.60
CA VAL A 81 -9.48 0.55 -14.11
C VAL A 81 -10.33 1.71 -14.60
N GLU A 82 -11.54 1.42 -15.04
CA GLU A 82 -12.51 2.43 -15.46
C GLU A 82 -13.60 2.69 -14.40
N ALA A 83 -14.23 3.86 -14.48
CA ALA A 83 -15.24 4.30 -13.50
C ALA A 83 -16.46 3.35 -13.46
N ASP A 84 -16.87 2.78 -14.59
CA ASP A 84 -17.99 1.86 -14.67
C ASP A 84 -17.67 0.50 -14.00
N GLU A 85 -16.42 0.02 -14.11
CA GLU A 85 -15.95 -1.17 -13.40
C GLU A 85 -16.02 -0.98 -11.88
N VAL A 86 -15.65 0.21 -11.38
CA VAL A 86 -15.80 0.55 -9.97
C VAL A 86 -17.27 0.61 -9.57
N ILE A 87 -18.14 1.21 -10.39
CA ILE A 87 -19.59 1.24 -10.13
C ILE A 87 -20.15 -0.18 -9.99
N ARG A 88 -19.80 -1.09 -10.91
CA ARG A 88 -20.20 -2.50 -10.85
C ARG A 88 -19.69 -3.19 -9.59
N ALA A 89 -18.43 -2.96 -9.22
CA ALA A 89 -17.86 -3.52 -7.99
C ALA A 89 -18.61 -3.06 -6.73
N LEU A 90 -19.15 -1.83 -6.74
CA LEU A 90 -19.90 -1.25 -5.62
C LEU A 90 -21.33 -1.79 -5.47
N GLU A 91 -21.88 -2.50 -6.46
CA GLU A 91 -23.20 -3.14 -6.38
C GLU A 91 -23.24 -4.26 -5.33
N ARG A 92 -22.08 -4.80 -4.99
CA ARG A 92 -21.89 -5.86 -3.98
C ARG A 92 -21.21 -5.30 -2.72
N PRO A 93 -21.28 -6.00 -1.57
CA PRO A 93 -20.46 -5.68 -0.41
C PRO A 93 -18.99 -6.00 -0.71
N THR A 94 -18.32 -5.05 -1.37
CA THR A 94 -16.94 -5.17 -1.85
C THR A 94 -16.02 -4.17 -1.15
N LEU A 95 -14.89 -4.63 -0.65
CA LEU A 95 -13.77 -3.79 -0.24
C LEU A 95 -12.86 -3.55 -1.43
N LEU A 96 -12.42 -2.31 -1.60
CA LEU A 96 -11.51 -1.92 -2.66
C LEU A 96 -10.07 -1.90 -2.13
N VAL A 97 -9.12 -2.34 -2.93
CA VAL A 97 -7.68 -2.14 -2.71
C VAL A 97 -7.15 -1.48 -3.97
N ALA A 98 -6.58 -0.28 -3.85
CA ALA A 98 -6.02 0.41 -5.00
C ALA A 98 -4.52 0.08 -5.16
N ALA A 99 -4.10 -0.18 -6.39
CA ALA A 99 -2.70 -0.21 -6.75
C ALA A 99 -2.30 1.19 -7.22
N ASP A 100 -1.49 1.83 -6.39
CA ASP A 100 -0.86 3.11 -6.67
C ASP A 100 -1.88 4.17 -7.14
N GLY A 101 -1.67 4.80 -8.30
CA GLY A 101 -2.51 5.88 -8.81
C GLY A 101 -3.93 5.47 -9.19
N SER A 102 -4.26 4.17 -9.18
CA SER A 102 -5.61 3.69 -9.54
C SER A 102 -6.71 4.25 -8.63
N ALA A 103 -6.38 4.73 -7.44
CA ALA A 103 -7.34 5.41 -6.56
C ALA A 103 -7.92 6.69 -7.20
N GLY A 104 -7.23 7.29 -8.17
CA GLY A 104 -7.67 8.49 -8.88
C GLY A 104 -9.00 8.31 -9.61
N VAL A 105 -9.33 7.08 -10.05
CA VAL A 105 -10.62 6.78 -10.68
C VAL A 105 -11.81 7.09 -9.77
N LEU A 106 -11.62 7.05 -8.44
CA LEU A 106 -12.69 7.31 -7.48
C LEU A 106 -13.16 8.77 -7.54
N SER A 107 -12.27 9.69 -7.90
CA SER A 107 -12.58 11.11 -8.07
C SER A 107 -13.32 11.41 -9.38
N ALA A 108 -13.32 10.47 -10.35
CA ALA A 108 -14.08 10.59 -11.58
C ALA A 108 -15.54 10.10 -11.44
N LEU A 109 -15.90 9.52 -10.28
CA LEU A 109 -17.25 9.05 -9.99
C LEU A 109 -18.18 10.20 -9.60
N PRO A 110 -19.51 10.07 -9.80
CA PRO A 110 -20.47 11.01 -9.25
C PRO A 110 -20.35 11.11 -7.72
N ASP A 111 -20.48 12.31 -7.13
CA ASP A 111 -20.18 12.61 -5.71
C ASP A 111 -20.65 11.54 -4.70
N SER A 112 -21.93 11.15 -4.75
CA SER A 112 -22.47 10.15 -3.82
C SER A 112 -21.87 8.75 -3.99
N THR A 113 -21.44 8.43 -5.21
CA THR A 113 -20.77 7.18 -5.54
C THR A 113 -19.29 7.25 -5.19
N ALA A 114 -18.65 8.41 -5.41
CA ALA A 114 -17.26 8.66 -5.02
C ALA A 114 -17.08 8.49 -3.50
N GLU A 115 -17.92 9.13 -2.68
CA GLU A 115 -17.86 9.01 -1.22
C GLU A 115 -18.11 7.57 -0.75
N ARG A 116 -19.04 6.86 -1.40
CA ARG A 116 -19.26 5.43 -1.16
C ARG A 116 -18.04 4.59 -1.55
N ALA A 117 -17.34 4.93 -2.62
CA ALA A 117 -16.14 4.22 -3.04
C ALA A 117 -14.97 4.46 -2.09
N TRP A 118 -14.71 5.72 -1.73
CA TRP A 118 -13.69 6.11 -0.74
C TRP A 118 -13.92 5.44 0.61
N SER A 119 -15.16 5.37 1.10
CA SER A 119 -15.47 4.66 2.36
C SER A 119 -15.26 3.15 2.31
N ARG A 120 -15.25 2.55 1.10
CA ARG A 120 -14.97 1.12 0.87
C ARG A 120 -13.53 0.84 0.47
N LEU A 121 -12.72 1.87 0.22
CA LEU A 121 -11.29 1.74 -0.01
C LEU A 121 -10.61 1.31 1.30
N ALA A 122 -10.09 0.09 1.29
CA ALA A 122 -9.52 -0.53 2.47
C ALA A 122 -8.08 -0.07 2.69
N CYS A 123 -7.31 0.04 1.59
CA CYS A 123 -5.95 0.57 1.55
C CYS A 123 -5.52 0.88 0.11
N VAL A 124 -4.42 1.63 -0.02
CA VAL A 124 -3.65 1.81 -1.26
C VAL A 124 -2.31 1.10 -1.10
N VAL A 125 -1.84 0.38 -2.12
CA VAL A 125 -0.49 -0.18 -2.21
C VAL A 125 0.28 0.62 -3.24
N SER A 126 1.31 1.35 -2.85
CA SER A 126 1.96 2.34 -3.72
C SER A 126 3.45 2.42 -3.41
N ASP A 127 4.29 2.63 -4.42
CA ASP A 127 5.68 3.08 -4.32
C ASP A 127 5.83 4.61 -4.33
N ALA A 128 4.69 5.31 -4.25
CA ALA A 128 4.47 6.74 -4.11
C ALA A 128 4.40 7.58 -5.39
N ASP A 129 4.44 7.00 -6.59
CA ASP A 129 4.37 7.76 -7.85
C ASP A 129 2.96 7.89 -8.46
N GLY A 130 1.94 7.33 -7.81
CA GLY A 130 0.53 7.35 -8.26
C GLY A 130 -0.20 8.70 -8.28
N GLY A 131 0.50 9.81 -8.07
CA GLY A 131 -0.02 11.17 -8.25
C GLY A 131 -1.24 11.52 -7.39
N GLU A 132 -2.25 12.12 -8.02
CA GLU A 132 -3.42 12.68 -7.31
C GLU A 132 -4.23 11.62 -6.56
N GLY A 133 -4.34 10.40 -7.10
CA GLY A 133 -5.07 9.30 -6.46
C GLY A 133 -4.47 8.95 -5.09
N THR A 134 -3.16 8.79 -5.04
CA THR A 134 -2.40 8.52 -3.81
C THR A 134 -2.46 9.72 -2.85
N THR A 135 -2.37 10.94 -3.38
CA THR A 135 -2.49 12.18 -2.61
C THR A 135 -3.85 12.29 -1.90
N GLU A 136 -4.95 12.04 -2.61
CA GLU A 136 -6.29 12.11 -2.03
C GLU A 136 -6.54 11.00 -0.99
N ALA A 137 -5.98 9.80 -1.21
CA ALA A 137 -6.04 8.73 -0.22
C ALA A 137 -5.39 9.13 1.12
N ILE A 138 -4.23 9.81 1.07
CA ILE A 138 -3.54 10.31 2.26
C ILE A 138 -4.38 11.36 2.99
N LYS A 139 -4.90 12.36 2.26
CA LYS A 139 -5.74 13.41 2.84
C LYS A 139 -7.01 12.84 3.51
N ARG A 140 -7.49 11.69 3.03
CA ARG A 140 -8.65 10.97 3.57
C ARG A 140 -8.30 10.00 4.70
N GLY A 141 -7.03 9.87 5.08
CA GLY A 141 -6.58 8.95 6.12
C GLY A 141 -6.69 7.47 5.74
N ILE A 142 -6.70 7.16 4.43
CA ILE A 142 -6.78 5.78 3.93
C ILE A 142 -5.40 5.12 4.11
N PRO A 143 -5.30 3.94 4.76
CA PRO A 143 -4.02 3.28 4.99
C PRO A 143 -3.20 3.09 3.72
N ILE A 144 -1.92 3.46 3.79
CA ILE A 144 -0.96 3.31 2.68
C ILE A 144 0.02 2.18 2.99
N PHE A 145 0.06 1.19 2.12
CA PHE A 145 1.09 0.15 2.08
C PHE A 145 2.18 0.66 1.14
N LEU A 146 3.12 1.40 1.72
CA LEU A 146 4.18 2.09 1.01
C LEU A 146 5.31 1.11 0.68
N HIS A 147 5.60 0.94 -0.60
CA HIS A 147 6.63 0.06 -1.11
C HIS A 147 7.90 0.85 -1.41
N ALA A 148 9.01 0.49 -0.78
CA ALA A 148 10.29 1.10 -1.10
C ALA A 148 10.84 0.52 -2.40
N HIS A 149 11.00 1.38 -3.41
CA HIS A 149 11.68 1.06 -4.67
C HIS A 149 12.82 2.07 -4.90
N GLY A 150 13.89 1.64 -5.59
CA GLY A 150 15.15 2.39 -5.66
C GLY A 150 15.12 3.68 -6.48
N ASP A 151 14.19 3.83 -7.41
CA ASP A 151 14.00 5.01 -8.27
C ASP A 151 12.90 5.96 -7.76
N ASN A 152 11.98 5.51 -6.92
CA ASN A 152 10.92 6.34 -6.33
C ASN A 152 11.30 7.03 -5.01
N VAL A 153 12.61 7.22 -4.73
CA VAL A 153 13.07 7.84 -3.48
C VAL A 153 12.53 9.25 -3.28
N ALA A 154 12.49 10.05 -4.35
CA ALA A 154 11.92 11.40 -4.28
C ALA A 154 10.41 11.35 -3.97
N ASP A 155 9.70 10.43 -4.63
CA ASP A 155 8.23 10.33 -4.54
C ASP A 155 7.80 9.92 -3.14
N TRP A 156 8.41 8.88 -2.55
CA TRP A 156 8.02 8.47 -1.20
C TRP A 156 8.42 9.51 -0.15
N ASN A 157 9.50 10.27 -0.35
CA ASN A 157 9.82 11.39 0.55
C ASN A 157 8.74 12.48 0.49
N SER A 158 8.33 12.90 -0.70
CA SER A 158 7.23 13.86 -0.88
C SER A 158 5.92 13.35 -0.29
N LEU A 159 5.67 12.04 -0.38
CA LEU A 159 4.51 11.39 0.23
C LEU A 159 4.53 11.49 1.76
N LEU A 160 5.68 11.23 2.40
CA LEU A 160 5.85 11.37 3.84
C LEU A 160 5.69 12.84 4.30
N GLU A 161 6.25 13.80 3.56
CA GLU A 161 6.07 15.23 3.81
C GLU A 161 4.60 15.64 3.75
N LEU A 162 3.87 15.19 2.72
CA LEU A 162 2.44 15.42 2.62
C LEU A 162 1.68 14.82 3.81
N ALA A 163 1.96 13.56 4.15
CA ALA A 163 1.25 12.86 5.20
C ALA A 163 1.52 13.47 6.60
N THR A 164 2.76 13.86 6.88
CA THR A 164 3.15 14.53 8.14
C THR A 164 2.52 15.92 8.28
N ALA A 165 2.25 16.61 7.16
CA ALA A 165 1.58 17.91 7.17
C ALA A 165 0.06 17.81 7.45
N THR A 166 -0.54 16.63 7.37
CA THR A 166 -1.96 16.44 7.71
C THR A 166 -2.17 16.35 9.22
N ALA A 167 -3.27 16.93 9.72
CA ALA A 167 -3.59 16.91 11.16
C ALA A 167 -3.79 15.50 11.72
N THR A 168 -4.20 14.56 10.87
CA THR A 168 -4.36 13.14 11.18
C THR A 168 -3.65 12.32 10.11
N PRO A 169 -2.34 12.06 10.27
CA PRO A 169 -1.56 11.30 9.32
C PRO A 169 -2.19 9.96 8.98
N SER A 170 -2.20 9.61 7.69
CA SER A 170 -2.71 8.31 7.27
C SER A 170 -1.88 7.17 7.89
N PRO A 171 -2.50 6.05 8.31
CA PRO A 171 -1.78 4.87 8.75
C PRO A 171 -0.82 4.36 7.66
N LEU A 172 0.40 4.05 8.05
CA LEU A 172 1.46 3.64 7.13
C LEU A 172 1.90 2.20 7.40
N VAL A 173 2.06 1.40 6.36
CA VAL A 173 2.66 0.06 6.43
C VAL A 173 3.81 0.02 5.43
N LEU A 174 5.02 -0.25 5.90
CA LEU A 174 6.21 -0.27 5.05
C LEU A 174 6.40 -1.65 4.45
N THR A 175 6.59 -1.69 3.13
CA THR A 175 6.87 -2.92 2.39
C THR A 175 8.09 -2.78 1.49
N HIS A 176 8.71 -3.91 1.12
CA HIS A 176 9.84 -3.99 0.20
C HIS A 176 9.95 -5.42 -0.35
N GLN A 177 10.68 -5.62 -1.45
CA GLN A 177 10.86 -6.93 -2.10
C GLN A 177 12.33 -7.29 -2.32
N THR A 178 13.16 -7.06 -1.30
CA THR A 178 14.58 -7.44 -1.31
C THR A 178 14.79 -8.80 -0.65
N PRO A 179 15.81 -9.61 -1.03
CA PRO A 179 16.09 -10.88 -0.39
C PRO A 179 16.39 -10.76 1.11
N ASP A 180 17.04 -9.67 1.50
CA ASP A 180 17.26 -9.32 2.90
C ASP A 180 15.96 -8.79 3.50
N ASN A 181 15.60 -9.25 4.71
CA ASN A 181 14.40 -8.83 5.42
C ASN A 181 14.75 -7.99 6.66
N PRO A 182 15.07 -6.68 6.50
CA PRO A 182 15.40 -5.80 7.62
C PRO A 182 14.25 -5.73 8.63
N PRO A 183 14.54 -5.78 9.95
CA PRO A 183 13.49 -5.72 10.97
C PRO A 183 12.69 -4.42 10.88
N GLY A 184 11.37 -4.50 10.71
CA GLY A 184 10.47 -3.33 10.71
C GLY A 184 9.75 -3.06 9.40
N HIS A 185 10.14 -3.77 8.33
CA HIS A 185 9.38 -3.83 7.09
C HIS A 185 8.63 -5.15 6.92
N ALA A 186 7.62 -5.12 6.06
CA ALA A 186 6.90 -6.28 5.60
C ALA A 186 7.28 -6.66 4.16
N GLN A 187 7.25 -7.96 3.86
CA GLN A 187 7.37 -8.45 2.48
C GLN A 187 5.96 -8.62 1.88
N PRO A 188 5.64 -8.04 0.70
CA PRO A 188 4.34 -8.19 0.04
C PRO A 188 4.05 -9.63 -0.37
N ARG A 189 2.80 -10.11 -0.25
CA ARG A 189 2.39 -11.46 -0.71
C ARG A 189 1.42 -11.43 -1.89
N ARG A 190 1.37 -12.53 -2.66
CA ARG A 190 0.14 -12.96 -3.33
C ARG A 190 -0.88 -13.41 -2.29
N LEU A 191 -2.08 -12.84 -2.31
CA LEU A 191 -3.24 -13.36 -1.58
C LEU A 191 -3.68 -14.68 -2.25
N HIS A 192 -3.24 -15.83 -1.73
CA HIS A 192 -3.89 -17.08 -2.05
C HIS A 192 -5.20 -17.17 -1.26
N ARG A 193 -6.34 -17.11 -1.98
CA ARG A 193 -7.62 -17.53 -1.42
C ARG A 193 -7.50 -19.01 -1.04
N ARG A 194 -7.74 -19.31 0.24
CA ARG A 194 -8.09 -20.66 0.68
C ARG A 194 -9.55 -20.92 0.39
#